data_AF-A0A951PH76-F1
#
_entry.id   AF-A0A951PH76-F1
#
_cell.length_a   1.000
_cell.length_b   1.000
_cell.length_c   1.000
_cell.angle_alpha   90.00
_cell.angle_beta   90.00
_cell.angle_gamma   90.00
#
_symmetry.space_group_name_H-M   'P 1'
#
loop_
_entity.id
_entity.type
_entity.pdbx_description
1 polymer ?
#
loop_
_entity_poly.entity_id
_entity_poly.type
_entity_poly.pdbx_seq_one_letter_code
_entity_poly.pdbx_strand_id
1 'polypeptide(L)'
;MTQILTVELNDQIFTAIQRQAEAIGVPPERLAATLLEQQFGQVLKLLLPEAEKETARARFESHFGTLNLEQPTDLDNESIDADLVREYANTHEEG
;
A
#
# COMPACT_ATOMS: atom_id res chain seq x y z
N MET A 1 -20.08 -12.57 14.91
CA MET A 1 -20.34 -12.29 16.33
C MET A 1 -20.23 -10.79 16.52
N THR A 2 -21.14 -10.16 17.25
CA THR A 2 -21.13 -8.70 17.49
C THR A 2 -20.87 -8.46 18.97
N GLN A 3 -19.93 -7.56 19.28
CA GLN A 3 -19.61 -7.16 20.65
C GLN A 3 -19.84 -5.65 20.81
N ILE A 4 -20.21 -5.22 22.00
CA ILE A 4 -20.41 -3.80 22.33
C ILE A 4 -19.20 -3.32 23.13
N LEU A 5 -18.60 -2.23 22.68
CA LEU A 5 -17.47 -1.58 23.32
C LEU A 5 -17.83 -0.12 23.59
N THR A 6 -17.66 0.32 24.84
CA THR A 6 -17.77 1.74 25.21
C THR A 6 -16.37 2.34 25.22
N VAL A 7 -16.18 3.43 24.48
CA VAL A 7 -14.88 4.10 24.33
C VAL A 7 -15.03 5.56 24.73
N GLU A 8 -14.16 6.02 25.63
CA GLU A 8 -14.04 7.45 25.91
C GLU A 8 -13.15 8.10 24.83
N LEU A 9 -13.71 9.07 24.13
CA LEU A 9 -13.03 9.85 23.09
C LEU A 9 -12.89 11.28 23.57
N ASN A 10 -11.83 11.95 23.14
CA ASN A 10 -11.78 13.39 23.31
C ASN A 10 -12.84 14.08 22.42
N ASP A 11 -13.28 15.26 22.84
CA ASP A 11 -14.37 15.98 22.15
C ASP A 11 -14.03 16.33 20.70
N GLN A 12 -12.76 16.63 20.41
CA GLN A 12 -12.30 17.00 19.07
C GLN A 12 -12.45 15.85 18.08
N ILE A 13 -12.06 14.64 18.48
CA ILE A 13 -12.15 13.42 17.69
C ILE A 13 -13.60 13.00 17.54
N PHE A 14 -14.40 13.07 18.62
CA PHE A 14 -15.84 12.79 18.52
C PHE A 14 -16.52 13.73 17.51
N THR A 15 -16.23 15.03 17.58
CA THR A 15 -16.78 16.03 16.65
C THR A 15 -16.37 15.76 15.20
N ALA A 16 -15.11 15.34 14.98
CA ALA A 16 -14.63 15.00 13.64
C ALA A 16 -15.37 13.78 13.06
N ILE A 17 -15.53 12.72 13.86
CA ILE A 17 -16.28 11.52 13.48
C ILE A 17 -17.73 11.89 13.18
N GLN A 18 -18.37 12.70 14.03
CA GLN A 18 -19.75 13.13 13.85
C GLN A 18 -19.94 13.86 12.52
N ARG A 19 -19.11 14.86 12.22
CA ARG A 19 -19.19 15.61 10.96
C ARG A 19 -19.02 14.72 9.73
N GLN A 20 -18.08 13.78 9.81
CA GLN A 20 -17.81 12.87 8.70
C GLN A 20 -18.96 11.87 8.52
N ALA A 21 -19.56 11.41 9.61
CA ALA A 21 -20.70 10.51 9.60
C ALA A 21 -21.95 11.19 9.00
N GLU A 22 -22.21 12.44 9.37
CA GLU A 22 -23.27 13.27 8.80
C GLU A 22 -23.08 13.47 7.29
N ALA A 23 -21.86 13.75 6.84
CA ALA A 23 -21.55 13.96 5.42
C ALA A 23 -21.83 12.73 4.54
N ILE A 24 -21.66 11.52 5.09
CA ILE A 24 -21.88 10.25 4.38
C ILE A 24 -23.20 9.57 4.75
N GLY A 25 -24.03 10.21 5.60
CA GLY A 25 -25.36 9.73 5.97
C GLY A 25 -25.38 8.46 6.82
N VAL A 26 -24.35 8.22 7.64
CA VAL A 26 -24.29 7.05 8.54
C VAL A 26 -24.25 7.48 10.01
N PRO A 27 -24.64 6.62 10.96
CA PRO A 27 -24.47 6.90 12.38
C PRO A 27 -22.98 7.00 12.77
N PRO A 28 -22.60 7.91 13.69
CA PRO A 28 -21.21 8.09 14.10
C PRO A 28 -20.62 6.82 14.74
N GLU A 29 -21.41 6.02 15.44
CA GLU A 29 -20.97 4.76 16.04
C GLU A 29 -20.61 3.73 14.97
N ARG A 30 -21.38 3.70 13.87
CA ARG A 30 -21.14 2.79 12.75
C ARG A 30 -19.88 3.21 11.98
N LEU A 31 -19.68 4.51 11.80
CA LEU A 31 -18.44 5.02 11.22
C LEU A 31 -17.24 4.69 12.12
N ALA A 32 -17.33 4.95 13.42
CA ALA A 32 -16.27 4.64 14.37
C ALA A 32 -15.91 3.15 14.37
N ALA A 33 -16.90 2.26 14.41
CA ALA A 33 -16.68 0.82 14.32
C ALA A 33 -15.97 0.43 13.02
N THR A 34 -16.40 0.99 11.88
CA THR A 34 -15.77 0.73 10.57
C THR A 34 -14.31 1.19 10.53
N LEU A 35 -14.02 2.36 11.08
CA LEU A 35 -12.64 2.89 11.16
C LEU A 35 -11.75 2.00 12.05
N LEU A 36 -12.28 1.51 13.17
CA LEU A 36 -11.57 0.57 14.05
C LEU A 36 -11.29 -0.74 13.32
N GLU A 37 -12.29 -1.33 12.65
CA GLU A 37 -12.13 -2.56 11.88
C GLU A 37 -11.08 -2.42 10.78
N GLN A 38 -11.05 -1.29 10.06
CA GLN A 38 -10.06 -1.01 9.03
C GLN A 38 -8.65 -0.90 9.61
N GLN A 39 -8.49 -0.15 10.70
CA GLN A 39 -7.19 0.06 11.34
C GLN A 39 -6.64 -1.25 11.89
N PHE A 40 -7.43 -1.99 12.66
CA PHE A 40 -6.99 -3.27 13.22
C PHE A 40 -6.83 -4.34 12.15
N GLY A 41 -7.64 -4.35 11.10
CA GLY A 41 -7.46 -5.25 9.96
C GLY A 41 -6.10 -5.06 9.27
N GLN A 42 -5.61 -3.82 9.17
CA GLN A 42 -4.27 -3.54 8.63
C GLN A 42 -3.16 -3.92 9.61
N VAL A 43 -3.30 -3.58 10.90
CA VAL A 43 -2.30 -3.93 11.93
C VAL A 43 -2.16 -5.46 12.06
N LEU A 44 -3.27 -6.20 12.03
CA LEU A 44 -3.25 -7.66 12.09
C LEU A 44 -2.62 -8.28 10.84
N LYS A 45 -2.79 -7.66 9.66
CA LYS A 45 -2.06 -8.06 8.44
C LYS A 45 -0.55 -7.78 8.52
N LEU A 46 -0.10 -6.85 9.35
CA LEU A 46 1.34 -6.61 9.55
C LEU A 46 1.93 -7.58 10.58
N LEU A 47 1.09 -8.08 11.49
CA LEU A 47 1.42 -9.09 12.49
C LEU A 47 1.33 -10.52 11.94
N LEU A 48 1.40 -10.70 10.61
CA LEU A 48 1.39 -12.02 9.98
C LEU A 48 2.41 -12.93 10.70
N PRO A 49 2.00 -14.15 11.10
CA PRO A 49 2.91 -15.13 11.68
C PRO A 49 4.12 -15.32 10.78
N GLU A 50 5.30 -15.56 11.38
CA GLU A 50 6.55 -15.71 10.63
C GLU A 50 6.45 -16.76 9.52
N ALA A 51 5.65 -17.81 9.73
CA ALA A 51 5.34 -18.83 8.73
C ALA A 51 4.60 -18.31 7.49
N GLU A 52 3.67 -17.36 7.65
CA GLU A 52 2.95 -16.75 6.53
C GLU A 52 3.85 -15.75 5.77
N LYS A 53 4.74 -15.05 6.48
CA LYS A 53 5.78 -14.21 5.85
C LYS A 53 6.73 -15.04 5.00
N GLU A 54 7.22 -16.16 5.52
CA GLU A 54 8.12 -17.04 4.78
C GLU A 54 7.44 -17.65 3.55
N THR A 55 6.14 -17.99 3.66
CA THR A 55 5.35 -18.48 2.53
C THR A 55 5.16 -17.39 1.48
N ALA A 56 4.87 -16.15 1.88
CA ALA A 56 4.73 -15.01 0.96
C ALA A 56 6.07 -14.70 0.28
N ARG A 57 7.17 -14.78 1.02
CA ARG A 57 8.53 -14.62 0.50
C ARG A 57 8.89 -15.71 -0.50
N ALA A 58 8.67 -16.98 -0.17
CA ALA A 58 8.93 -18.10 -1.07
C ALA A 58 8.10 -18.00 -2.37
N ARG A 59 6.85 -17.54 -2.30
CA ARG A 59 6.02 -17.25 -3.48
C ARG A 59 6.59 -16.12 -4.31
N PHE A 60 7.04 -15.03 -3.68
CA PHE A 60 7.68 -13.92 -4.37
C PHE A 60 8.99 -14.36 -5.04
N GLU A 61 9.81 -15.13 -4.32
CA GLU A 61 11.08 -15.68 -4.81
C GLU A 61 10.89 -16.71 -5.93
N SER A 62 9.78 -17.45 -5.94
CA SER A 62 9.45 -18.37 -7.05
C SER A 62 9.24 -17.66 -8.39
N HIS A 63 9.03 -16.34 -8.37
CA HIS A 63 8.94 -15.50 -9.57
C HIS A 63 10.27 -14.83 -9.93
N PHE A 64 11.31 -14.94 -9.09
CA PHE A 64 12.64 -14.49 -9.48
C PHE A 64 13.20 -15.44 -10.54
N GLY A 65 13.25 -14.96 -11.78
CA GLY A 65 14.10 -15.54 -12.81
C GLY A 65 15.58 -15.27 -12.52
N THR A 66 16.47 -15.97 -13.20
CA THR A 66 17.90 -15.66 -13.19
C THR A 66 18.13 -14.45 -14.11
N LEU A 67 18.13 -13.25 -13.55
CA LEU A 67 18.48 -12.03 -14.28
C LEU A 67 20.01 -11.91 -14.29
N ASN A 68 20.67 -12.54 -15.26
CA ASN A 68 22.10 -12.36 -15.47
C ASN A 68 22.31 -11.07 -16.27
N LEU A 69 22.45 -9.96 -15.56
CA LEU A 69 22.88 -8.71 -16.16
C LEU A 69 24.39 -8.77 -16.20
N GLU A 70 24.96 -9.00 -17.38
CA GLU A 70 26.41 -9.01 -17.61
C GLU A 70 27.07 -7.65 -17.28
N GLN A 71 26.26 -6.66 -16.91
CA GLN A 71 26.65 -5.33 -16.49
C GLN A 71 25.86 -4.91 -15.24
N PRO A 72 26.49 -4.18 -14.29
CA PRO A 72 25.77 -3.62 -13.16
C PRO A 72 24.67 -2.69 -13.66
N THR A 73 23.43 -2.89 -13.18
CA THR A 73 22.35 -1.92 -13.40
C THR A 73 22.62 -0.72 -12.53
N ASP A 74 22.94 0.39 -13.16
CA ASP A 74 23.07 1.67 -12.46
C ASP A 74 21.66 2.19 -12.10
N LEU A 75 21.57 2.91 -10.99
CA LEU A 75 20.37 3.62 -10.54
C LEU A 75 20.45 5.12 -10.88
N ASP A 76 21.48 5.53 -11.63
CA ASP A 76 21.63 6.88 -12.13
C ASP A 76 20.58 7.17 -13.22
N ASN A 77 19.47 7.75 -12.77
CA ASN A 77 18.36 8.16 -13.62
C ASN A 77 18.77 9.11 -14.74
N GLU A 78 19.81 9.95 -14.56
CA GLU A 78 20.28 10.85 -15.61
C GLU A 78 20.92 10.09 -16.78
N SER A 79 21.69 9.03 -16.47
CA SER A 79 22.28 8.15 -17.49
C SER A 79 21.22 7.34 -18.24
N ILE A 80 20.21 6.84 -17.52
CA ILE A 80 19.07 6.10 -18.07
C ILE A 80 18.26 6.99 -19.01
N ASP A 81 17.97 8.23 -18.60
CA ASP A 81 17.25 9.19 -19.43
C ASP A 81 18.04 9.56 -20.70
N ALA A 82 19.37 9.70 -20.60
CA ALA A 82 20.23 9.97 -21.74
C ALA A 82 20.26 8.81 -22.76
N ASP A 83 20.33 7.56 -22.27
CA ASP A 83 20.28 6.36 -23.12
C ASP A 83 18.89 6.16 -23.73
N LEU A 84 17.81 6.45 -23.00
CA LEU A 84 16.44 6.47 -23.52
C LEU A 84 16.28 7.48 -24.67
N VAL A 85 16.75 8.71 -24.46
CA VAL A 85 16.70 9.75 -25.51
C VAL A 85 17.48 9.30 -26.75
N ARG A 86 18.65 8.66 -26.57
CA ARG A 86 19.46 8.16 -27.69
C ARG A 86 18.76 7.06 -28.47
N GLU A 87 18.17 6.08 -27.78
CA GLU A 87 17.47 4.95 -28.42
C GLU A 87 16.21 5.40 -29.17
N TYR A 88 15.42 6.31 -28.58
CA TYR A 88 14.23 6.86 -29.23
C TYR A 88 14.55 7.86 -30.36
N ALA A 89 15.68 8.57 -30.27
CA ALA A 89 16.14 9.44 -31.35
C ALA A 89 16.66 8.67 -32.57
N ASN A 90 17.32 7.51 -32.36
CA ASN A 90 17.86 6.68 -33.44
C ASN A 90 16.79 5.87 -34.20
N THR A 91 15.57 5.75 -33.68
CA THR A 91 14.48 4.98 -34.30
C THR A 91 13.42 5.84 -35.02
N HIS A 92 13.68 7.13 -35.23
CA HIS A 92 12.72 8.07 -35.83
C HIS A 92 13.27 8.87 -37.03
N GLU A 93 14.16 8.29 -37.83
CA GLU A 93 14.34 8.69 -39.23
C GLU A 93 14.42 7.43 -40.11
N GLU A 94 13.27 6.95 -40.58
CA GLU A 94 13.07 6.45 -41.95
C GLU A 94 11.60 6.01 -42.15
N GLY A 95 10.87 6.82 -42.94
CA GLY A 95 9.97 6.41 -44.02
C GLY A 95 8.85 5.42 -43.76
#